data_AF-A0A1I0YIB2-F1
#
_entry.id   AF-A0A1I0YIB2-F1
#
_cell.length_a   1.000
_cell.length_b   1.000
_cell.length_c   1.000
_cell.angle_alpha   90.00
_cell.angle_beta   90.00
_cell.angle_gamma   90.00
#
_symmetry.space_group_name_H-M   'P 1'
#
loop_
_entity.id
_entity.type
_entity.pdbx_description
1 polymer ?
#
loop_
_entity_poly.entity_id
_entity_poly.type
_entity_poly.pdbx_seq_one_letter_code
_entity_poly.pdbx_strand_id
1 'polypeptide(L)'
;MNSGIPAFANVEQLRKRAKDLLRASRSGDAAALARITAHRRQDRPQPLLSDAQLTLAREYGFPSWAQLRSYVERLAEHGPGLEHAYRDDPGYYEERADGLLASAEDGTPSAVAAFDRARAPVDRNGARLVLARQHGFRSWAGLRGHVRGLIAGGEPFARAYRAVEAQDVAGLGALVGRFPELVHARGTNGNDLLGMATATCDERLVQVLLDRGADPARANAHDWTALHQTAYSGQPHLARLLLATGAPIDVSARGDGGTPLVIALFWGHTEVAELLATAGVVPANLRAAAGLGRLDLLGELLAPDGTPTREAGAHRGFYRPHSGFPAWRPSDEPKEIRNEALTWAARNGRVEAVELLVRHGADVDADVYRGTALTWAAACGQALAAQGLLALGADPNRRGTFGGPGHGEGVTALHLAAQHGSVGVIEVLLRAGADPSIRDNLHGGDAASWAEEFGQQAARELLNT
;
A
#
# COMPACT_ATOMS: atom_id res chain seq x y z
N MET A 1 33.34 12.21 -17.91
CA MET A 1 33.72 10.86 -17.45
C MET A 1 32.49 10.25 -16.80
N ASN A 2 31.93 9.19 -17.40
CA ASN A 2 30.71 8.55 -16.93
C ASN A 2 31.02 7.85 -15.59
N SER A 3 30.69 8.50 -14.47
CA SER A 3 31.04 8.09 -13.10
C SER A 3 30.03 7.10 -12.50
N GLY A 4 29.41 6.26 -13.33
CA GLY A 4 28.59 5.16 -12.85
C GLY A 4 29.47 3.99 -12.41
N ILE A 5 29.20 3.44 -11.23
CA ILE A 5 29.59 2.06 -10.93
C ILE A 5 28.90 1.20 -12.01
N PRO A 6 29.58 0.21 -12.64
CA PRO A 6 28.86 -0.76 -13.44
C PRO A 6 27.70 -1.32 -12.62
N ALA A 7 26.53 -1.52 -13.25
CA ALA A 7 25.51 -2.37 -12.68
C ALA A 7 26.20 -3.69 -12.29
N PHE A 8 26.31 -3.92 -10.98
CA PHE A 8 27.08 -5.00 -10.35
C PHE A 8 28.61 -4.89 -10.47
N ALA A 9 29.22 -3.97 -9.71
CA ALA A 9 30.64 -4.13 -9.38
C ALA A 9 30.81 -5.40 -8.55
N ASN A 10 31.35 -6.48 -9.11
CA ASN A 10 31.77 -7.62 -8.31
C ASN A 10 32.96 -7.21 -7.42
N VAL A 11 33.18 -7.92 -6.31
CA VAL A 11 34.25 -7.59 -5.34
C VAL A 11 35.63 -7.50 -6.01
N GLU A 12 35.89 -8.31 -7.03
CA GLU A 12 37.16 -8.27 -7.77
C GLU A 12 37.37 -6.97 -8.54
N GLN A 13 36.32 -6.41 -9.14
CA GLN A 13 36.39 -5.09 -9.78
C GLN A 13 36.68 -3.99 -8.75
N LEU A 14 36.05 -4.03 -7.56
CA LEU A 14 36.36 -3.08 -6.49
C LEU A 14 37.80 -3.22 -5.98
N ARG A 15 38.29 -4.46 -5.82
CA ARG A 15 39.70 -4.74 -5.47
C ARG A 15 40.65 -4.21 -6.53
N LYS A 16 40.33 -4.38 -7.81
CA LYS A 16 41.10 -3.82 -8.93
C LYS A 16 41.14 -2.29 -8.87
N ARG A 17 40.00 -1.63 -8.70
CA ARG A 17 39.94 -0.16 -8.54
C ARG A 17 40.76 0.34 -7.36
N ALA A 18 40.77 -0.38 -6.24
CA ALA A 18 41.61 -0.02 -5.08
C ALA A 18 43.11 -0.13 -5.40
N LYS A 19 43.51 -1.19 -6.11
CA LYS A 19 44.89 -1.39 -6.56
C LYS A 19 45.32 -0.32 -7.57
N ASP A 20 44.44 0.04 -8.49
CA ASP A 20 44.70 1.07 -9.50
C ASP A 20 44.83 2.46 -8.86
N LEU A 21 43.93 2.81 -7.92
CA LEU A 21 44.01 4.06 -7.15
C LEU A 21 45.32 4.15 -6.36
N LEU A 22 45.72 3.05 -5.69
CA LEU A 22 46.98 2.98 -4.97
C LEU A 22 48.18 3.15 -5.91
N ARG A 23 48.16 2.48 -7.07
CA ARG A 23 49.23 2.55 -8.07
C ARG A 23 49.38 3.98 -8.59
N ALA A 24 48.28 4.63 -8.97
CA ALA A 24 48.28 6.02 -9.44
C ALA A 24 48.90 6.97 -8.40
N SER A 25 48.48 6.85 -7.13
CA SER A 25 49.05 7.65 -6.04
C SER A 25 50.55 7.42 -5.86
N ARG A 26 51.04 6.18 -5.94
CA ARG A 26 52.47 5.85 -5.84
C ARG A 26 53.28 6.31 -7.05
N SER A 27 52.64 6.46 -8.20
CA SER A 27 53.24 7.00 -9.42
C SER A 27 53.25 8.53 -9.47
N GLY A 28 52.82 9.22 -8.39
CA GLY A 28 52.87 10.68 -8.29
C GLY A 28 51.60 11.41 -8.71
N ASP A 29 50.48 10.72 -8.94
CA ASP A 29 49.19 11.37 -9.19
C ASP A 29 48.69 12.08 -7.91
N ALA A 30 48.75 13.41 -7.93
CA ALA A 30 48.35 14.27 -6.82
C ALA A 30 46.86 14.13 -6.48
N ALA A 31 45.98 13.91 -7.46
CA ALA A 31 44.55 13.75 -7.23
C ALA A 31 44.25 12.40 -6.57
N ALA A 32 44.89 11.32 -7.02
CA ALA A 32 44.80 10.01 -6.39
C ALA A 32 45.31 10.04 -4.94
N LEU A 33 46.44 10.70 -4.70
CA LEU A 33 47.00 10.88 -3.36
C LEU A 33 46.06 11.71 -2.46
N ALA A 34 45.51 12.82 -2.96
CA ALA A 34 44.59 13.66 -2.21
C ALA A 34 43.33 12.89 -1.78
N ARG A 35 42.75 12.07 -2.68
CA ARG A 35 41.61 11.20 -2.37
C ARG A 35 41.93 10.22 -1.23
N ILE A 36 43.10 9.58 -1.27
CA ILE A 36 43.50 8.65 -0.20
C ILE A 36 43.73 9.40 1.12
N THR A 37 44.41 10.54 1.06
CA THR A 37 44.72 11.35 2.25
C THR A 37 43.47 11.86 2.95
N ALA A 38 42.41 12.19 2.22
CA ALA A 38 41.14 12.65 2.78
C ALA A 38 40.43 11.60 3.67
N HIS A 39 40.73 10.31 3.51
CA HIS A 39 40.02 9.22 4.20
C HIS A 39 40.93 8.31 5.03
N ARG A 40 42.25 8.41 4.89
CA ARG A 40 43.20 7.57 5.65
C ARG A 40 43.12 7.88 7.14
N ARG A 41 43.23 6.83 7.97
CA ARG A 41 43.16 6.96 9.43
C ARG A 41 44.48 7.35 10.08
N GLN A 42 45.59 7.02 9.42
CA GLN A 42 46.93 7.26 9.94
C GLN A 42 47.73 8.06 8.92
N ASP A 43 48.43 9.07 9.41
CA ASP A 43 49.34 9.85 8.60
C ASP A 43 50.64 9.07 8.41
N ARG A 44 50.90 8.64 7.17
CA ARG A 44 52.07 7.84 6.79
C ARG A 44 52.69 8.38 5.50
N PRO A 45 54.01 8.22 5.29
CA PRO A 45 54.69 8.72 4.10
C PRO A 45 54.15 8.14 2.80
N GLN A 46 53.75 6.86 2.80
CA GLN A 46 53.16 6.20 1.65
C GLN A 46 51.84 5.52 1.99
N PRO A 47 50.82 5.63 1.13
CA PRO A 47 49.55 4.94 1.33
C PRO A 47 49.66 3.42 1.14
N LEU A 48 48.80 2.69 1.86
CA LEU A 48 48.60 1.24 1.75
C LEU A 48 47.35 0.89 0.93
N LEU A 49 47.23 -0.38 0.54
CA LEU A 49 46.02 -0.88 -0.12
C LEU A 49 44.78 -0.72 0.77
N SER A 50 44.91 -0.90 2.08
CA SER A 50 43.83 -0.66 3.04
C SER A 50 43.32 0.78 3.02
N ASP A 51 44.18 1.75 2.75
CA ASP A 51 43.82 3.17 2.68
C ASP A 51 43.03 3.44 1.39
N ALA A 52 43.47 2.88 0.26
CA ALA A 52 42.74 2.94 -1.01
C ALA A 52 41.38 2.21 -0.93
N GLN A 53 41.31 1.06 -0.26
CA GLN A 53 40.07 0.32 -0.02
C GLN A 53 39.10 1.12 0.87
N LEU A 54 39.60 1.71 1.95
CA LEU A 54 38.80 2.58 2.82
C LEU A 54 38.31 3.82 2.06
N THR A 55 39.15 4.40 1.21
CA THR A 55 38.80 5.53 0.33
C THR A 55 37.62 5.18 -0.55
N LEU A 56 37.67 4.05 -1.27
CA LEU A 56 36.53 3.62 -2.09
C LEU A 56 35.28 3.36 -1.24
N ALA A 57 35.41 2.71 -0.09
CA ALA A 57 34.28 2.49 0.81
C ALA A 57 33.62 3.81 1.23
N ARG A 58 34.41 4.78 1.68
CA ARG A 58 33.93 6.09 2.11
C ARG A 58 33.34 6.89 0.98
N GLU A 59 33.97 6.84 -0.18
CA GLU A 59 33.41 7.40 -1.40
C GLU A 59 32.03 6.79 -1.62
N TYR A 60 31.83 5.48 -1.64
CA TYR A 60 30.50 4.86 -1.77
C TYR A 60 29.55 5.06 -0.57
N GLY A 61 29.99 5.75 0.48
CA GLY A 61 29.18 6.04 1.67
C GLY A 61 29.14 4.91 2.71
N PHE A 62 30.03 3.92 2.57
CA PHE A 62 30.24 2.87 3.56
C PHE A 62 31.32 3.28 4.58
N PRO A 63 31.17 2.93 5.86
CA PRO A 63 32.15 3.29 6.88
C PRO A 63 33.47 2.52 6.78
N SER A 64 33.43 1.35 6.14
CA SER A 64 34.56 0.43 6.06
C SER A 64 34.50 -0.40 4.79
N TRP A 65 35.67 -0.87 4.35
CA TRP A 65 35.79 -1.83 3.25
C TRP A 65 35.02 -3.12 3.51
N ALA A 66 34.99 -3.60 4.76
CA ALA A 66 34.28 -4.82 5.12
C ALA A 66 32.77 -4.71 4.88
N GLN A 67 32.17 -3.55 5.17
CA GLN A 67 30.74 -3.29 4.93
C GLN A 67 30.42 -3.14 3.45
N LEU A 68 31.22 -2.38 2.69
CA LEU A 68 31.07 -2.29 1.24
C LEU A 68 31.17 -3.69 0.60
N ARG A 69 32.17 -4.48 1.00
CA ARG A 69 32.37 -5.83 0.49
C ARG A 69 31.18 -6.74 0.82
N SER A 70 30.73 -6.75 2.08
CA SER A 70 29.58 -7.55 2.52
C SER A 70 28.32 -7.23 1.72
N TYR A 71 28.03 -5.95 1.50
CA TYR A 71 26.90 -5.49 0.69
C TYR A 71 26.98 -6.01 -0.75
N VAL A 72 28.15 -5.87 -1.39
CA VAL A 72 28.37 -6.31 -2.77
C VAL A 72 28.35 -7.83 -2.91
N GLU A 73 28.90 -8.57 -1.95
CA GLU A 73 28.85 -10.04 -1.92
C GLU A 73 27.39 -10.50 -1.83
N ARG A 74 26.58 -9.86 -0.98
CA ARG A 74 25.15 -10.18 -0.83
C ARG A 74 24.37 -9.89 -2.11
N LEU A 75 24.64 -8.77 -2.80
CA LEU A 75 24.06 -8.49 -4.11
C LEU A 75 24.45 -9.53 -5.16
N ALA A 76 25.72 -9.93 -5.20
CA ALA A 76 26.22 -10.90 -6.18
C ALA A 76 25.67 -12.31 -5.93
N GLU A 77 25.48 -12.70 -4.67
CA GLU A 77 24.94 -14.02 -4.28
C GLU A 77 23.43 -14.13 -4.57
N HIS A 78 22.66 -13.07 -4.31
CA HIS A 78 21.19 -13.12 -4.37
C HIS A 78 20.56 -12.46 -5.61
N GLY A 79 21.33 -11.65 -6.33
CA GLY A 79 20.87 -11.00 -7.56
C GLY A 79 19.70 -10.03 -7.35
N PRO A 80 18.89 -9.77 -8.40
CA PRO A 80 17.82 -8.77 -8.37
C PRO A 80 16.63 -9.14 -7.48
N GLY A 81 16.55 -10.38 -7.00
CA GLY A 81 15.51 -10.84 -6.07
C GLY A 81 15.80 -10.51 -4.60
N LEU A 82 16.97 -9.95 -4.28
CA LEU A 82 17.32 -9.55 -2.92
C LEU A 82 16.41 -8.43 -2.42
N GLU A 83 15.82 -8.63 -1.25
CA GLU A 83 15.13 -7.57 -0.52
C GLU A 83 16.11 -6.81 0.38
N HIS A 84 16.05 -5.49 0.35
CA HIS A 84 16.90 -4.61 1.15
C HIS A 84 16.20 -4.21 2.45
N ALA A 85 16.92 -4.36 3.56
CA ALA A 85 16.52 -3.77 4.82
C ALA A 85 16.60 -2.23 4.72
N TYR A 86 15.61 -1.52 5.25
CA TYR A 86 15.56 -0.05 5.23
C TYR A 86 15.11 0.59 6.55
N ARG A 87 14.42 -0.16 7.41
CA ARG A 87 14.19 0.18 8.82
C ARG A 87 15.30 -0.43 9.68
N ASP A 88 15.73 0.26 10.72
CA ASP A 88 16.75 -0.21 11.68
C ASP A 88 16.15 -0.82 12.96
N ASP A 89 14.82 -0.85 13.05
CA ASP A 89 14.09 -1.53 14.11
C ASP A 89 13.85 -3.01 13.77
N PRO A 90 14.37 -3.97 14.55
CA PRO A 90 14.05 -5.39 14.38
C PRO A 90 12.57 -5.72 14.60
N GLY A 91 11.82 -4.92 15.38
CA GLY A 91 10.39 -5.10 15.63
C GLY A 91 9.58 -5.01 14.34
N TYR A 92 9.87 -4.01 13.51
CA TYR A 92 9.33 -3.90 12.16
C TYR A 92 9.42 -5.20 11.36
N TYR A 93 10.59 -5.87 11.32
CA TYR A 93 10.75 -7.11 10.55
C TYR A 93 10.06 -8.30 11.22
N GLU A 94 9.93 -8.29 12.54
CA GLU A 94 9.16 -9.30 13.28
C GLU A 94 7.68 -9.24 12.86
N GLU A 95 7.09 -8.05 12.82
CA GLU A 95 5.70 -7.86 12.33
C GLU A 95 5.53 -8.29 10.87
N ARG A 96 6.55 -8.09 10.01
CA ARG A 96 6.51 -8.55 8.61
C ARG A 96 6.54 -10.07 8.52
N ALA A 97 7.30 -10.74 9.38
CA ALA A 97 7.29 -12.19 9.48
C ALA A 97 5.92 -12.71 9.98
N ASP A 98 5.34 -12.07 11.00
CA ASP A 98 4.02 -12.44 11.52
C ASP A 98 2.91 -12.22 10.46
N GLY A 99 2.98 -11.12 9.70
CA GLY A 99 2.05 -10.85 8.59
C GLY A 99 2.20 -11.83 7.41
N LEU A 100 3.42 -12.27 7.12
CA LEU A 100 3.68 -13.31 6.13
C LEU A 100 3.09 -14.65 6.58
N LEU A 101 3.23 -15.01 7.87
CA LEU A 101 2.64 -16.21 8.46
C LEU A 101 1.11 -16.17 8.33
N ALA A 102 0.46 -15.09 8.79
CA ALA A 102 -0.99 -14.95 8.69
C ALA A 102 -1.48 -15.07 7.24
N SER A 103 -0.75 -14.48 6.29
CA SER A 103 -1.09 -14.59 4.86
C SER A 103 -0.98 -16.03 4.34
N ALA A 104 0.00 -16.80 4.82
CA ALA A 104 0.17 -18.22 4.45
C ALA A 104 -0.91 -19.11 5.09
N GLU A 105 -1.29 -18.84 6.33
CA GLU A 105 -2.41 -19.51 7.03
C GLU A 105 -3.74 -19.27 6.31
N ASP A 106 -3.95 -18.05 5.77
CA ASP A 106 -5.08 -17.70 4.92
C ASP A 106 -5.04 -18.36 3.52
N GLY A 107 -3.99 -19.12 3.20
CA GLY A 107 -3.80 -19.76 1.90
C GLY A 107 -3.45 -18.80 0.76
N THR A 108 -2.90 -17.61 1.08
CA THR A 108 -2.49 -16.65 0.05
C THR A 108 -1.38 -17.27 -0.83
N PRO A 109 -1.57 -17.44 -2.15
CA PRO A 109 -0.66 -18.22 -2.99
C PRO A 109 0.81 -17.75 -2.94
N SER A 110 1.03 -16.43 -2.95
CA SER A 110 2.38 -15.85 -2.89
C SER A 110 3.10 -16.10 -1.57
N ALA A 111 2.35 -16.07 -0.46
CA ALA A 111 2.87 -16.36 0.88
C ALA A 111 3.22 -17.84 1.04
N VAL A 112 2.30 -18.74 0.67
CA VAL A 112 2.53 -20.20 0.67
C VAL A 112 3.77 -20.54 -0.16
N ALA A 113 3.88 -20.01 -1.38
CA ALA A 113 5.03 -20.23 -2.24
C ALA A 113 6.35 -19.70 -1.64
N ALA A 114 6.31 -18.68 -0.77
CA ALA A 114 7.51 -18.17 -0.09
C ALA A 114 8.04 -19.17 0.96
N PHE A 115 7.15 -19.81 1.73
CA PHE A 115 7.51 -20.89 2.65
C PHE A 115 8.07 -22.10 1.91
N ASP A 116 7.44 -22.50 0.81
CA ASP A 116 7.89 -23.62 -0.03
C ASP A 116 9.28 -23.39 -0.60
N ARG A 117 9.51 -22.21 -1.20
CA ARG A 117 10.85 -21.82 -1.72
C ARG A 117 11.91 -21.82 -0.62
N ALA A 118 11.55 -21.40 0.59
CA ALA A 118 12.44 -21.43 1.74
C ALA A 118 12.55 -22.82 2.39
N ARG A 119 11.75 -23.82 1.97
CA ARG A 119 11.66 -25.12 2.65
C ARG A 119 11.47 -24.94 4.16
N ALA A 120 10.59 -24.01 4.53
CA ALA A 120 10.34 -23.62 5.92
C ALA A 120 8.94 -24.10 6.33
N PRO A 121 8.76 -24.58 7.58
CA PRO A 121 7.42 -24.89 8.08
C PRO A 121 6.55 -23.62 8.15
N VAL A 122 5.24 -23.75 7.97
CA VAL A 122 4.28 -22.64 8.16
C VAL A 122 4.05 -22.43 9.65
N ASP A 123 5.05 -21.83 10.29
CA ASP A 123 5.04 -21.40 11.68
C ASP A 123 5.88 -20.12 11.84
N ARG A 124 5.89 -19.56 13.06
CA ARG A 124 6.62 -18.32 13.36
C ARG A 124 8.13 -18.40 13.07
N ASN A 125 8.76 -19.55 13.33
CA ASN A 125 10.20 -19.72 13.08
C ASN A 125 10.48 -19.85 11.59
N GLY A 126 9.61 -20.54 10.85
CA GLY A 126 9.65 -20.61 9.41
C GLY A 126 9.46 -19.26 8.74
N ALA A 127 8.51 -18.44 9.22
CA ALA A 127 8.28 -17.09 8.70
C ALA A 127 9.52 -16.20 8.85
N ARG A 128 10.14 -16.21 10.03
CA ARG A 128 11.42 -15.52 10.29
C ARG A 128 12.55 -16.02 9.39
N LEU A 129 12.59 -17.33 9.10
CA LEU A 129 13.58 -17.91 8.21
C LEU A 129 13.36 -17.48 6.75
N VAL A 130 12.12 -17.48 6.28
CA VAL A 130 11.74 -16.98 4.95
C VAL A 130 12.21 -15.54 4.81
N LEU A 131 11.84 -14.68 5.75
CA LEU A 131 12.21 -13.26 5.73
C LEU A 131 13.72 -13.05 5.78
N ALA A 132 14.44 -13.78 6.65
CA ALA A 132 15.90 -13.74 6.69
C ALA A 132 16.52 -14.07 5.32
N ARG A 133 16.03 -15.10 4.63
CA ARG A 133 16.56 -15.52 3.33
C ARG A 133 16.23 -14.54 2.21
N GLN A 134 15.04 -13.93 2.21
CA GLN A 134 14.68 -12.85 1.27
C GLN A 134 15.66 -11.67 1.37
N HIS A 135 16.16 -11.40 2.59
CA HIS A 135 17.17 -10.39 2.86
C HIS A 135 18.62 -10.86 2.70
N GLY A 136 18.85 -12.10 2.24
CA GLY A 136 20.18 -12.66 2.01
C GLY A 136 20.92 -13.12 3.27
N PHE A 137 20.17 -13.49 4.33
CA PHE A 137 20.72 -14.02 5.58
C PHE A 137 20.30 -15.47 5.79
N ARG A 138 21.24 -16.28 6.30
CA ARG A 138 20.99 -17.70 6.59
C ARG A 138 20.12 -17.94 7.83
N SER A 139 19.99 -16.93 8.70
CA SER A 139 19.26 -17.03 9.95
C SER A 139 18.63 -15.70 10.36
N TRP A 140 17.57 -15.79 11.16
CA TRP A 140 16.91 -14.64 11.77
C TRP A 140 17.87 -13.79 12.60
N ALA A 141 18.74 -14.44 13.38
CA ALA A 141 19.76 -13.75 14.17
C ALA A 141 20.72 -12.92 13.29
N GLY A 142 21.08 -13.45 12.11
CA GLY A 142 21.91 -12.74 11.13
C GLY A 142 21.22 -11.49 10.60
N LEU A 143 19.95 -11.60 10.17
CA LEU A 143 19.15 -10.46 9.73
C LEU A 143 18.99 -9.42 10.84
N ARG A 144 18.63 -9.82 12.06
CA ARG A 144 18.51 -8.89 13.20
C ARG A 144 19.81 -8.16 13.53
N GLY A 145 20.94 -8.87 13.47
CA GLY A 145 22.26 -8.28 13.65
C GLY A 145 22.56 -7.23 12.57
N HIS A 146 22.20 -7.53 11.32
CA HIS A 146 22.33 -6.59 10.22
C HIS A 146 21.44 -5.35 10.38
N VAL A 147 20.16 -5.54 10.69
CA VAL A 147 19.16 -4.46 10.87
C VAL A 147 19.60 -3.47 11.95
N ARG A 148 20.06 -3.94 13.11
CA ARG A 148 20.55 -3.06 14.19
C ARG A 148 21.75 -2.20 13.77
N GLY A 149 22.54 -2.68 12.83
CA GLY A 149 23.70 -1.98 12.29
C GLY A 149 23.41 -1.20 11.01
N LEU A 150 22.16 -1.17 10.53
CA LEU A 150 21.83 -0.72 9.16
C LEU A 150 22.19 0.75 8.91
N ILE A 151 21.79 1.64 9.82
CA ILE A 151 22.08 3.08 9.71
C ILE A 151 23.58 3.34 9.71
N ALA A 152 24.29 2.72 10.66
CA ALA A 152 25.74 2.81 10.74
C ALA A 152 26.41 2.10 9.55
N GLY A 153 25.74 1.18 8.87
CA GLY A 153 26.24 0.40 7.73
C GLY A 153 26.39 1.19 6.44
N GLY A 154 25.60 2.26 6.28
CA GLY A 154 25.68 3.16 5.12
C GLY A 154 25.10 2.58 3.83
N GLU A 155 24.28 1.52 3.91
CA GLU A 155 23.71 0.88 2.72
C GLU A 155 22.83 1.85 1.92
N PRO A 156 22.94 1.84 0.58
CA PRO A 156 22.36 2.88 -0.26
C PRO A 156 20.82 2.86 -0.28
N PHE A 157 20.19 1.68 -0.22
CA PHE A 157 18.72 1.58 -0.20
C PHE A 157 18.13 2.17 1.10
N ALA A 158 18.69 1.84 2.27
CA ALA A 158 18.27 2.43 3.55
C ALA A 158 18.50 3.95 3.61
N ARG A 159 19.53 4.46 2.92
CA ARG A 159 19.76 5.91 2.80
C ARG A 159 18.73 6.56 1.87
N ALA A 160 18.39 5.93 0.76
CA ALA A 160 17.38 6.43 -0.16
C ALA A 160 15.98 6.43 0.49
N TYR A 161 15.66 5.37 1.23
CA TYR A 161 14.44 5.31 2.04
C TYR A 161 14.35 6.46 3.04
N ARG A 162 15.42 6.75 3.79
CA ARG A 162 15.45 7.90 4.71
C ARG A 162 15.30 9.24 4.00
N ALA A 163 15.86 9.39 2.80
CA ALA A 163 15.64 10.58 2.00
C ALA A 163 14.16 10.72 1.59
N VAL A 164 13.50 9.60 1.26
CA VAL A 164 12.05 9.58 1.03
C VAL A 164 11.26 10.00 2.27
N GLU A 165 11.54 9.39 3.44
CA GLU A 165 10.86 9.74 4.70
C GLU A 165 11.08 11.19 5.11
N ALA A 166 12.28 11.73 4.86
CA ALA A 166 12.61 13.12 5.16
C ALA A 166 12.14 14.10 4.07
N GLN A 167 11.48 13.61 3.00
CA GLN A 167 11.10 14.39 1.82
C GLN A 167 12.28 15.16 1.19
N ASP A 168 13.48 14.59 1.28
CA ASP A 168 14.73 15.14 0.74
C ASP A 168 14.88 14.77 -0.74
N VAL A 169 14.21 15.56 -1.60
CA VAL A 169 14.22 15.40 -3.05
C VAL A 169 15.64 15.47 -3.62
N ALA A 170 16.46 16.39 -3.12
CA ALA A 170 17.83 16.59 -3.61
C ALA A 170 18.74 15.42 -3.21
N GLY A 171 18.67 14.98 -1.95
CA GLY A 171 19.41 13.83 -1.45
C GLY A 171 19.01 12.53 -2.13
N LEU A 172 17.71 12.30 -2.34
CA LEU A 172 17.22 11.16 -3.12
C LEU A 172 17.76 11.21 -4.55
N GLY A 173 17.64 12.36 -5.23
CA GLY A 173 18.12 12.56 -6.59
C GLY A 173 19.64 12.32 -6.73
N ALA A 174 20.43 12.75 -5.75
CA ALA A 174 21.87 12.48 -5.69
C ALA A 174 22.17 10.99 -5.46
N LEU A 175 21.40 10.31 -4.60
CA LEU A 175 21.55 8.88 -4.33
C LEU A 175 21.22 8.04 -5.57
N VAL A 176 20.07 8.23 -6.21
CA VAL A 176 19.70 7.44 -7.40
C VAL A 176 20.50 7.85 -8.64
N GLY A 177 21.06 9.06 -8.69
CA GLY A 177 22.05 9.41 -9.72
C GLY A 177 23.38 8.68 -9.55
N ARG A 178 23.73 8.35 -8.31
CA ARG A 178 24.97 7.64 -7.97
C ARG A 178 24.82 6.12 -8.00
N PHE A 179 23.65 5.63 -7.62
CA PHE A 179 23.25 4.23 -7.56
C PHE A 179 21.97 4.05 -8.38
N PRO A 180 22.05 4.08 -9.73
CA PRO A 180 20.86 3.98 -10.60
C PRO A 180 20.05 2.71 -10.38
N GLU A 181 20.67 1.62 -9.93
CA GLU A 181 20.01 0.36 -9.62
C GLU A 181 18.97 0.45 -8.50
N LEU A 182 19.04 1.49 -7.64
CA LEU A 182 18.11 1.67 -6.53
C LEU A 182 16.66 1.83 -6.99
N VAL A 183 16.43 2.39 -8.18
CA VAL A 183 15.07 2.55 -8.74
C VAL A 183 14.45 1.21 -9.17
N HIS A 184 15.26 0.14 -9.20
CA HIS A 184 14.85 -1.24 -9.47
C HIS A 184 14.96 -2.15 -8.24
N ALA A 185 15.54 -1.66 -7.15
CA ALA A 185 15.75 -2.43 -5.94
C ALA A 185 14.44 -2.60 -5.17
N ARG A 186 14.34 -3.73 -4.47
CA ARG A 186 13.21 -4.08 -3.62
C ARG A 186 13.62 -3.96 -2.16
N GLY A 187 12.79 -3.33 -1.35
CA GLY A 187 12.81 -3.41 0.10
C GLY A 187 11.99 -4.59 0.61
N THR A 188 11.91 -4.73 1.93
CA THR A 188 11.02 -5.66 2.63
C THR A 188 9.59 -5.65 2.08
N ASN A 189 9.01 -6.84 1.90
CA ASN A 189 7.71 -7.11 1.25
C ASN A 189 7.67 -6.67 -0.22
N GLY A 190 8.83 -6.61 -0.88
CA GLY A 190 8.94 -6.21 -2.28
C GLY A 190 8.63 -4.74 -2.56
N ASN A 191 8.48 -3.88 -1.53
CA ASN A 191 8.23 -2.46 -1.72
C ASN A 191 9.45 -1.78 -2.35
N ASP A 192 9.29 -1.02 -3.43
CA ASP A 192 10.37 -0.24 -4.00
C ASP A 192 10.30 1.23 -3.58
N LEU A 193 11.30 2.02 -3.97
CA LEU A 193 11.37 3.44 -3.63
C LEU A 193 10.19 4.23 -4.21
N LEU A 194 9.64 3.82 -5.36
CA LEU A 194 8.51 4.50 -6.00
C LEU A 194 7.24 4.33 -5.18
N GLY A 195 6.93 3.09 -4.77
CA GLY A 195 5.82 2.81 -3.86
C GLY A 195 5.97 3.53 -2.52
N MET A 196 7.19 3.54 -1.95
CA MET A 196 7.47 4.25 -0.70
C MET A 196 7.29 5.76 -0.83
N ALA A 197 7.76 6.38 -1.91
CA ALA A 197 7.59 7.81 -2.16
C ALA A 197 6.11 8.18 -2.40
N THR A 198 5.34 7.30 -3.03
CA THR A 198 3.90 7.51 -3.21
C THR A 198 3.16 7.60 -1.87
N ALA A 199 3.62 6.82 -0.86
CA ALA A 199 3.04 6.83 0.47
C ALA A 199 3.33 8.12 1.27
N THR A 200 4.31 8.95 0.88
CA THR A 200 4.61 10.23 1.55
C THR A 200 3.83 11.41 0.98
N CYS A 201 3.05 11.20 -0.08
CA CYS A 201 2.29 12.25 -0.76
C CYS A 201 3.12 13.36 -1.42
N ASP A 202 4.39 13.11 -1.74
CA ASP A 202 5.28 14.12 -2.36
C ASP A 202 5.58 13.79 -3.82
N GLU A 203 4.87 14.44 -4.73
CA GLU A 203 5.02 14.29 -6.19
C GLU A 203 6.45 14.49 -6.68
N ARG A 204 7.25 15.32 -6.00
CA ARG A 204 8.62 15.61 -6.42
C ARG A 204 9.53 14.40 -6.23
N LEU A 205 9.33 13.63 -5.16
CA LEU A 205 10.07 12.38 -4.94
C LEU A 205 9.70 11.35 -6.00
N VAL A 206 8.40 11.23 -6.30
CA VAL A 206 7.87 10.33 -7.33
C VAL A 206 8.43 10.70 -8.70
N GLN A 207 8.42 11.98 -9.07
CA GLN A 207 8.99 12.47 -10.33
C GLN A 207 10.49 12.13 -10.45
N VAL A 208 11.28 12.39 -9.40
CA VAL A 208 12.72 12.06 -9.41
C VAL A 208 12.97 10.58 -9.66
N LEU A 209 12.13 9.70 -9.12
CA LEU A 209 12.27 8.25 -9.32
C LEU A 209 11.85 7.83 -10.73
N LEU A 210 10.74 8.35 -11.24
CA LEU A 210 10.25 8.08 -12.60
C LEU A 210 11.24 8.58 -13.66
N ASP A 211 11.77 9.80 -13.51
CA ASP A 211 12.80 10.38 -14.39
C ASP A 211 14.09 9.54 -14.44
N ARG A 212 14.29 8.68 -13.44
CA ARG A 212 15.45 7.80 -13.31
C ARG A 212 15.14 6.35 -13.67
N GLY A 213 13.96 6.09 -14.22
CA GLY A 213 13.58 4.78 -14.75
C GLY A 213 12.92 3.86 -13.72
N ALA A 214 12.37 4.39 -12.62
CA ALA A 214 11.48 3.60 -11.79
C ALA A 214 10.28 3.11 -12.64
N ASP A 215 9.88 1.86 -12.42
CA ASP A 215 8.83 1.22 -13.21
C ASP A 215 7.49 1.38 -12.50
N PRO A 216 6.54 2.18 -13.04
CA PRO A 216 5.24 2.40 -12.40
C PRO A 216 4.34 1.16 -12.41
N ALA A 217 4.64 0.15 -13.24
CA ALA A 217 3.91 -1.12 -13.27
C ALA A 217 4.38 -2.10 -12.20
N ARG A 218 5.49 -1.82 -11.51
CA ARG A 218 6.07 -2.77 -10.58
C ARG A 218 5.20 -2.90 -9.33
N ALA A 219 4.87 -4.15 -9.01
CA ALA A 219 4.12 -4.49 -7.83
C ALA A 219 5.02 -4.96 -6.67
N ASN A 220 4.56 -4.70 -5.44
CA ASN A 220 5.12 -5.27 -4.22
C ASN A 220 4.60 -6.71 -3.98
N ALA A 221 4.95 -7.33 -2.86
CA ALA A 221 4.56 -8.72 -2.55
C ALA A 221 3.05 -8.92 -2.33
N HIS A 222 2.26 -7.84 -2.29
CA HIS A 222 0.80 -7.85 -2.20
C HIS A 222 0.13 -7.47 -3.53
N ASP A 223 0.90 -7.47 -4.62
CA ASP A 223 0.48 -7.07 -5.96
C ASP A 223 0.12 -5.56 -6.09
N TRP A 224 0.46 -4.75 -5.08
CA TRP A 224 0.22 -3.29 -5.12
C TRP A 224 1.28 -2.58 -5.95
N THR A 225 0.81 -1.82 -6.94
CA THR A 225 1.62 -0.85 -7.70
C THR A 225 1.56 0.54 -7.06
N ALA A 226 2.37 1.47 -7.57
CA ALA A 226 2.30 2.89 -7.15
C ALA A 226 0.87 3.45 -7.31
N LEU A 227 0.17 3.09 -8.40
CA LEU A 227 -1.18 3.59 -8.64
C LEU A 227 -2.21 3.04 -7.63
N HIS A 228 -2.03 1.82 -7.12
CA HIS A 228 -2.82 1.30 -5.99
C HIS A 228 -2.60 2.12 -4.72
N GLN A 229 -1.34 2.45 -4.42
CA GLN A 229 -1.00 3.25 -3.24
C GLN A 229 -1.61 4.66 -3.33
N THR A 230 -1.55 5.28 -4.51
CA THR A 230 -2.21 6.58 -4.80
C THR A 230 -3.73 6.52 -4.67
N ALA A 231 -4.34 5.45 -5.17
CA ALA A 231 -5.77 5.21 -5.04
C ALA A 231 -6.19 5.03 -3.59
N TYR A 232 -5.39 4.31 -2.80
CA TYR A 232 -5.61 4.12 -1.37
C TYR A 232 -5.49 5.42 -0.55
N SER A 233 -4.52 6.27 -0.89
CA SER A 233 -4.26 7.51 -0.15
C SER A 233 -5.08 8.71 -0.65
N GLY A 234 -5.88 8.54 -1.71
CA GLY A 234 -6.76 9.57 -2.24
C GLY A 234 -6.02 10.78 -2.81
N GLN A 235 -5.01 10.57 -3.66
CA GLN A 235 -4.14 11.64 -4.17
C GLN A 235 -4.29 11.90 -5.68
N PRO A 236 -5.13 12.86 -6.10
CA PRO A 236 -5.42 13.15 -7.51
C PRO A 236 -4.20 13.57 -8.33
N HIS A 237 -3.31 14.37 -7.75
CA HIS A 237 -2.13 14.87 -8.46
C HIS A 237 -1.10 13.77 -8.74
N LEU A 238 -0.83 12.89 -7.77
CA LEU A 238 -0.03 11.69 -8.00
C LEU A 238 -0.68 10.75 -9.03
N ALA A 239 -2.02 10.64 -9.03
CA ALA A 239 -2.73 9.81 -10.01
C ALA A 239 -2.50 10.35 -11.43
N ARG A 240 -2.62 11.68 -11.62
CA ARG A 240 -2.31 12.35 -12.90
C ARG A 240 -0.86 12.10 -13.33
N LEU A 241 0.10 12.25 -12.43
CA LEU A 241 1.51 12.00 -12.71
C LEU A 241 1.78 10.55 -13.15
N LEU A 242 1.28 9.57 -12.39
CA LEU A 242 1.48 8.15 -12.69
C LEU A 242 0.78 7.74 -14.00
N LEU A 243 -0.43 8.23 -14.26
CA LEU A 243 -1.12 8.00 -15.54
C LEU A 243 -0.34 8.60 -16.72
N ALA A 244 0.20 9.81 -16.57
CA ALA A 244 1.00 10.46 -17.61
C ALA A 244 2.31 9.71 -17.92
N THR A 245 2.81 8.89 -16.98
CA THR A 245 3.98 8.02 -17.17
C THR A 245 3.63 6.60 -17.63
N GLY A 246 2.36 6.34 -17.94
CA GLY A 246 1.92 5.05 -18.46
C GLY A 246 1.75 3.97 -17.38
N ALA A 247 1.51 4.34 -16.13
CA ALA A 247 1.16 3.39 -15.08
C ALA A 247 -0.09 2.57 -15.48
N PRO A 248 -0.05 1.23 -15.40
CA PRO A 248 -1.18 0.40 -15.80
C PRO A 248 -2.33 0.53 -14.81
N ILE A 249 -3.55 0.63 -15.34
CA ILE A 249 -4.79 0.80 -14.56
C ILE A 249 -5.52 -0.51 -14.29
N ASP A 250 -5.10 -1.61 -14.92
CA ASP A 250 -5.78 -2.91 -14.97
C ASP A 250 -5.12 -3.98 -14.10
N VAL A 251 -4.02 -3.64 -13.41
CA VAL A 251 -3.35 -4.55 -12.49
C VAL A 251 -4.27 -4.84 -11.31
N SER A 252 -4.53 -6.11 -11.03
CA SER A 252 -5.30 -6.55 -9.87
C SER A 252 -4.39 -6.79 -8.67
N ALA A 253 -4.79 -6.28 -7.51
CA ALA A 253 -4.15 -6.55 -6.24
C ALA A 253 -5.13 -7.10 -5.19
N ARG A 254 -4.63 -7.93 -4.27
CA ARG A 254 -5.44 -8.51 -3.17
C ARG A 254 -6.70 -9.26 -3.61
N GLY A 255 -6.70 -9.80 -4.83
CA GLY A 255 -7.81 -10.53 -5.42
C GLY A 255 -8.16 -10.03 -6.81
N ASP A 256 -8.88 -10.86 -7.56
CA ASP A 256 -9.33 -10.50 -8.91
C ASP A 256 -10.19 -9.22 -8.90
N GLY A 257 -9.88 -8.28 -9.79
CA GLY A 257 -10.56 -7.00 -9.91
C GLY A 257 -10.20 -5.96 -8.86
N GLY A 258 -9.22 -6.20 -8.00
CA GLY A 258 -8.70 -5.20 -7.06
C GLY A 258 -7.80 -4.18 -7.74
N THR A 259 -8.31 -3.48 -8.74
CA THR A 259 -7.59 -2.47 -9.52
C THR A 259 -7.47 -1.15 -8.76
N PRO A 260 -6.58 -0.22 -9.17
CA PRO A 260 -6.52 1.12 -8.57
C PRO A 260 -7.87 1.83 -8.54
N LEU A 261 -8.71 1.67 -9.57
CA LEU A 261 -10.06 2.27 -9.59
C LEU A 261 -10.93 1.70 -8.46
N VAL A 262 -10.93 0.38 -8.30
CA VAL A 262 -11.72 -0.30 -7.26
C VAL A 262 -11.20 0.06 -5.87
N ILE A 263 -9.89 0.23 -5.67
CA ILE A 263 -9.33 0.74 -4.41
C ILE A 263 -9.83 2.17 -4.12
N ALA A 264 -9.77 3.08 -5.10
CA ALA A 264 -10.20 4.46 -4.91
C ALA A 264 -11.69 4.54 -4.54
N LEU A 265 -12.53 3.76 -5.25
CA LEU A 265 -13.96 3.65 -4.98
C LEU A 265 -14.27 3.00 -3.62
N PHE A 266 -13.45 2.06 -3.15
CA PHE A 266 -13.63 1.44 -1.83
C PHE A 266 -13.44 2.47 -0.72
N TRP A 267 -12.41 3.33 -0.85
CA TRP A 267 -12.10 4.36 0.15
C TRP A 267 -12.86 5.69 -0.07
N GLY A 268 -13.78 5.74 -1.04
CA GLY A 268 -14.58 6.94 -1.31
C GLY A 268 -13.78 8.09 -1.93
N HIS A 269 -12.61 7.81 -2.51
CA HIS A 269 -11.75 8.81 -3.14
C HIS A 269 -12.23 9.12 -4.56
N THR A 270 -13.39 9.79 -4.63
CA THR A 270 -14.13 10.06 -5.87
C THR A 270 -13.30 10.79 -6.92
N GLU A 271 -12.53 11.82 -6.56
CA GLU A 271 -11.69 12.54 -7.54
C GLU A 271 -10.65 11.62 -8.19
N VAL A 272 -10.02 10.74 -7.42
CA VAL A 272 -9.07 9.75 -7.97
C VAL A 272 -9.79 8.72 -8.83
N ALA A 273 -10.96 8.24 -8.40
CA ALA A 273 -11.77 7.31 -9.17
C ALA A 273 -12.19 7.89 -10.53
N GLU A 274 -12.64 9.15 -10.58
CA GLU A 274 -12.97 9.85 -11.83
C GLU A 274 -11.74 9.99 -12.73
N LEU A 275 -10.58 10.38 -12.18
CA LEU A 275 -9.35 10.48 -12.97
C LEU A 275 -8.95 9.13 -13.58
N LEU A 276 -9.00 8.05 -12.80
CA LEU A 276 -8.73 6.70 -13.31
C LEU A 276 -9.75 6.31 -14.40
N ALA A 277 -11.03 6.61 -14.20
CA ALA A 277 -12.08 6.32 -15.17
C ALA A 277 -11.91 7.08 -16.50
N THR A 278 -11.21 8.23 -16.52
CA THR A 278 -10.85 8.92 -17.79
C THR A 278 -9.85 8.11 -18.62
N ALA A 279 -8.99 7.32 -17.98
CA ALA A 279 -8.07 6.40 -18.65
C ALA A 279 -8.75 5.06 -18.99
N GLY A 280 -9.79 4.69 -18.23
CA GLY A 280 -10.64 3.53 -18.49
C GLY A 280 -11.33 3.02 -17.23
N VAL A 281 -12.52 2.42 -17.38
CA VAL A 281 -13.22 1.77 -16.27
C VAL A 281 -12.78 0.30 -16.21
N VAL A 282 -11.86 -0.02 -15.30
CA VAL A 282 -11.35 -1.39 -15.14
C VAL A 282 -11.47 -1.85 -13.69
N PRO A 283 -12.19 -2.94 -13.39
CA PRO A 283 -13.06 -3.68 -14.31
C PRO A 283 -14.31 -2.89 -14.70
N ALA A 284 -14.81 -3.09 -15.92
CA ALA A 284 -16.09 -2.54 -16.39
C ALA A 284 -17.27 -3.41 -15.93
N ASN A 285 -17.44 -3.54 -14.62
CA ASN A 285 -18.51 -4.33 -13.99
C ASN A 285 -19.54 -3.43 -13.28
N LEU A 286 -20.62 -4.03 -12.78
CA LEU A 286 -21.75 -3.28 -12.22
C LEU A 286 -21.34 -2.50 -10.96
N ARG A 287 -20.46 -3.10 -10.16
CA ARG A 287 -19.89 -2.50 -8.95
C ARG A 287 -19.13 -1.21 -9.26
N ALA A 288 -18.20 -1.24 -10.22
CA ALA A 288 -17.41 -0.07 -10.59
C ALA A 288 -18.28 1.02 -11.24
N ALA A 289 -19.20 0.63 -12.13
CA ALA A 289 -20.16 1.54 -12.74
C ALA A 289 -21.04 2.24 -11.69
N ALA A 290 -21.51 1.49 -10.69
CA ALA A 290 -22.32 2.02 -9.59
C ALA A 290 -21.54 2.99 -8.70
N GLY A 291 -20.31 2.65 -8.31
CA GLY A 291 -19.44 3.52 -7.51
C GLY A 291 -19.06 4.83 -8.23
N LEU A 292 -18.92 4.79 -9.55
CA LEU A 292 -18.70 5.98 -10.39
C LEU A 292 -20.00 6.77 -10.65
N GLY A 293 -21.17 6.14 -10.50
CA GLY A 293 -22.44 6.74 -10.88
C GLY A 293 -22.67 6.81 -12.40
N ARG A 294 -22.04 5.90 -13.17
CA ARG A 294 -22.14 5.86 -14.64
C ARG A 294 -23.41 5.16 -15.09
N LEU A 295 -24.51 5.93 -15.16
CA LEU A 295 -25.84 5.43 -15.50
C LEU A 295 -25.91 4.76 -16.89
N ASP A 296 -25.08 5.22 -17.83
CA ASP A 296 -24.88 4.61 -19.14
C ASP A 296 -24.37 3.17 -19.01
N LEU A 297 -23.28 2.97 -18.26
CA LEU A 297 -22.73 1.63 -18.02
C LEU A 297 -23.67 0.76 -17.19
N LEU A 298 -24.39 1.33 -16.22
CA LEU A 298 -25.41 0.58 -15.47
C LEU A 298 -26.50 0.04 -16.40
N GLY A 299 -26.94 0.84 -17.37
CA GLY A 299 -27.94 0.43 -18.36
C GLY A 299 -27.45 -0.63 -19.36
N GLU A 300 -26.15 -0.68 -19.63
CA GLU A 300 -25.54 -1.75 -20.45
C GLU A 300 -25.35 -3.06 -19.67
N LEU A 301 -25.09 -2.96 -18.36
CA LEU A 301 -24.79 -4.09 -17.49
C LEU A 301 -26.03 -4.71 -16.82
N LEU A 302 -27.19 -4.08 -16.96
CA LEU A 302 -28.48 -4.56 -16.48
C LEU A 302 -29.47 -4.67 -17.65
N ALA A 303 -30.07 -5.85 -17.81
CA ALA A 303 -31.23 -6.00 -18.67
C ALA A 303 -32.43 -5.17 -18.15
N PRO A 304 -33.45 -4.87 -18.97
CA PRO A 304 -34.60 -4.08 -18.55
C PRO A 304 -35.34 -4.62 -17.31
N ASP A 305 -35.29 -5.92 -17.07
CA ASP A 305 -35.88 -6.60 -15.90
C ASP A 305 -34.96 -6.60 -14.66
N GLY A 306 -33.79 -5.96 -14.74
CA GLY A 306 -32.79 -5.92 -13.67
C GLY A 306 -31.86 -7.14 -13.62
N THR A 307 -31.93 -8.05 -14.59
CA THR A 307 -30.99 -9.17 -14.69
C THR A 307 -29.59 -8.67 -15.07
N PRO A 308 -28.55 -8.91 -14.26
CA PRO A 308 -27.19 -8.51 -14.59
C PRO A 308 -26.64 -9.35 -15.74
N THR A 309 -25.83 -8.73 -16.60
CA THR A 309 -25.03 -9.46 -17.61
C THR A 309 -23.93 -10.29 -16.95
N ARG A 310 -23.21 -11.10 -17.73
CA ARG A 310 -22.05 -11.85 -17.21
C ARG A 310 -20.95 -10.90 -16.75
N GLU A 311 -20.71 -9.84 -17.52
CA GLU A 311 -19.70 -8.82 -17.27
C GLU A 311 -20.02 -8.03 -16.00
N ALA A 312 -21.31 -7.85 -15.67
CA ALA A 312 -21.76 -7.19 -14.46
C ALA A 312 -21.22 -7.84 -13.17
N GLY A 313 -21.05 -9.16 -13.15
CA GLY A 313 -20.55 -9.94 -12.02
C GLY A 313 -19.05 -10.26 -12.05
N ALA A 314 -18.34 -9.94 -13.14
CA ALA A 314 -16.94 -10.31 -13.33
C ALA A 314 -15.98 -9.48 -12.48
N HIS A 315 -14.79 -10.01 -12.17
CA HIS A 315 -13.70 -9.29 -11.48
C HIS A 315 -14.12 -8.69 -10.13
N ARG A 316 -14.72 -9.54 -9.30
CA ARG A 316 -15.29 -9.16 -8.00
C ARG A 316 -14.55 -9.74 -6.80
N GLY A 317 -13.40 -10.38 -7.01
CA GLY A 317 -12.62 -11.05 -5.98
C GLY A 317 -11.98 -10.12 -4.93
N PHE A 318 -11.82 -8.84 -5.24
CA PHE A 318 -11.42 -7.83 -4.27
C PHE A 318 -12.60 -7.34 -3.44
N TYR A 319 -12.44 -7.38 -2.12
CA TYR A 319 -13.32 -6.68 -1.17
C TYR A 319 -12.62 -6.38 0.17
N ARG A 320 -11.61 -7.18 0.52
CA ARG A 320 -10.85 -7.07 1.78
C ARG A 320 -9.52 -6.32 1.56
N PRO A 321 -9.35 -5.10 2.08
CA PRO A 321 -8.06 -4.42 2.01
C PRO A 321 -6.99 -5.09 2.92
N HIS A 322 -7.41 -5.77 3.98
CA HIS A 322 -6.56 -6.54 4.90
C HIS A 322 -7.32 -7.70 5.57
N SER A 323 -6.62 -8.57 6.30
CA SER A 323 -7.15 -9.80 6.95
C SER A 323 -8.10 -9.55 8.13
N GLY A 324 -8.36 -8.28 8.50
CA GLY A 324 -9.31 -7.94 9.55
C GLY A 324 -10.77 -8.04 9.11
N PHE A 325 -11.01 -8.02 7.78
CA PHE A 325 -12.30 -8.36 7.21
C PHE A 325 -12.41 -9.88 7.05
N PRO A 326 -13.62 -10.49 7.16
CA PRO A 326 -13.81 -11.93 7.01
C PRO A 326 -13.25 -12.52 5.70
N ALA A 327 -13.36 -13.84 5.54
CA ALA A 327 -13.28 -14.42 4.20
C ALA A 327 -14.63 -14.22 3.48
N TRP A 328 -14.59 -13.77 2.22
CA TRP A 328 -15.75 -13.76 1.33
C TRP A 328 -15.27 -14.10 -0.07
N ARG A 329 -16.13 -14.78 -0.82
CA ARG A 329 -15.93 -15.11 -2.22
C ARG A 329 -17.20 -14.70 -2.95
N PRO A 330 -17.09 -13.90 -4.03
CA PRO A 330 -18.26 -13.54 -4.82
C PRO A 330 -18.90 -14.81 -5.41
N SER A 331 -20.23 -14.82 -5.49
CA SER A 331 -20.99 -15.79 -6.27
C SER A 331 -21.55 -15.14 -7.53
N ASP A 332 -22.06 -15.90 -8.48
CA ASP A 332 -22.72 -15.33 -9.68
C ASP A 332 -24.24 -15.10 -9.46
N GLU A 333 -24.71 -15.11 -8.21
CA GLU A 333 -26.11 -14.82 -7.89
C GLU A 333 -26.50 -13.39 -8.30
N PRO A 334 -27.51 -13.21 -9.18
CA PRO A 334 -27.93 -11.89 -9.64
C PRO A 334 -28.27 -10.92 -8.51
N LYS A 335 -28.87 -11.42 -7.42
CA LYS A 335 -29.21 -10.61 -6.25
C LYS A 335 -27.95 -10.09 -5.55
N GLU A 336 -26.93 -10.93 -5.39
CA GLU A 336 -25.66 -10.53 -4.78
C GLU A 336 -25.00 -9.42 -5.62
N ILE A 337 -24.93 -9.58 -6.94
CA ILE A 337 -24.34 -8.60 -7.86
C ILE A 337 -25.00 -7.22 -7.72
N ARG A 338 -26.34 -7.16 -7.71
CA ARG A 338 -27.10 -5.92 -7.56
C ARG A 338 -26.92 -5.28 -6.18
N ASN A 339 -27.04 -6.07 -5.12
CA ASN A 339 -26.91 -5.57 -3.75
C ASN A 339 -25.52 -5.00 -3.52
N GLU A 340 -24.52 -5.67 -4.08
CA GLU A 340 -23.15 -5.19 -4.00
C GLU A 340 -22.98 -3.86 -4.74
N ALA A 341 -23.46 -3.76 -5.98
CA ALA A 341 -23.44 -2.50 -6.72
C ALA A 341 -24.13 -1.36 -5.96
N LEU A 342 -25.28 -1.64 -5.30
CA LEU A 342 -26.00 -0.66 -4.47
C LEU A 342 -25.13 -0.13 -3.33
N THR A 343 -24.46 -1.02 -2.61
CA THR A 343 -23.52 -0.65 -1.53
C THR A 343 -22.38 0.22 -2.04
N TRP A 344 -21.85 -0.05 -3.24
CA TRP A 344 -20.78 0.75 -3.84
C TRP A 344 -21.26 2.11 -4.36
N ALA A 345 -22.49 2.23 -4.86
CA ALA A 345 -23.10 3.53 -5.18
C ALA A 345 -23.31 4.36 -3.91
N ALA A 346 -23.88 3.75 -2.87
CA ALA A 346 -24.19 4.41 -1.60
C ALA A 346 -22.95 4.98 -0.90
N ARG A 347 -21.88 4.19 -0.79
CA ARG A 347 -20.63 4.62 -0.14
C ARG A 347 -19.89 5.75 -0.89
N ASN A 348 -20.16 5.90 -2.19
CA ASN A 348 -19.58 6.95 -3.05
C ASN A 348 -20.55 8.12 -3.31
N GLY A 349 -21.70 8.15 -2.63
CA GLY A 349 -22.64 9.28 -2.74
C GLY A 349 -23.40 9.35 -4.07
N ARG A 350 -23.50 8.25 -4.83
CA ARG A 350 -24.10 8.24 -6.19
C ARG A 350 -25.62 8.00 -6.13
N VAL A 351 -26.38 9.05 -5.83
CA VAL A 351 -27.83 8.98 -5.54
C VAL A 351 -28.63 8.40 -6.70
N GLU A 352 -28.40 8.85 -7.92
CA GLU A 352 -29.14 8.39 -9.10
C GLU A 352 -28.87 6.91 -9.40
N ALA A 353 -27.63 6.45 -9.15
CA ALA A 353 -27.28 5.04 -9.26
C ALA A 353 -27.97 4.19 -8.18
N VAL A 354 -28.04 4.70 -6.93
CA VAL A 354 -28.80 4.08 -5.84
C VAL A 354 -30.26 3.87 -6.25
N GLU A 355 -30.93 4.92 -6.74
CA GLU A 355 -32.33 4.86 -7.17
C GLU A 355 -32.54 3.89 -8.34
N LEU A 356 -31.63 3.87 -9.32
CA LEU A 356 -31.71 2.96 -10.45
C LEU A 356 -31.56 1.50 -10.01
N LEU A 357 -30.57 1.21 -9.15
CA LEU A 357 -30.30 -0.15 -8.68
C LEU A 357 -31.46 -0.71 -7.85
N VAL A 358 -32.07 0.10 -6.96
CA VAL A 358 -33.26 -0.32 -6.21
C VAL A 358 -34.45 -0.55 -7.13
N ARG A 359 -34.67 0.30 -8.14
CA ARG A 359 -35.70 0.08 -9.18
C ARG A 359 -35.50 -1.24 -9.94
N HIS A 360 -34.25 -1.65 -10.13
CA HIS A 360 -33.88 -2.94 -10.75
C HIS A 360 -33.77 -4.11 -9.75
N GLY A 361 -34.31 -3.96 -8.53
CA GLY A 361 -34.44 -5.05 -7.58
C GLY A 361 -33.20 -5.33 -6.74
N ALA A 362 -32.34 -4.32 -6.52
CA ALA A 362 -31.40 -4.35 -5.40
C ALA A 362 -32.17 -4.24 -4.08
N ASP A 363 -31.80 -5.08 -3.11
CA ASP A 363 -32.38 -5.12 -1.77
C ASP A 363 -31.71 -4.07 -0.89
N VAL A 364 -32.49 -3.07 -0.47
CA VAL A 364 -32.00 -1.86 0.22
C VAL A 364 -31.37 -2.15 1.59
N ASP A 365 -31.80 -3.24 2.24
CA ASP A 365 -31.33 -3.65 3.57
C ASP A 365 -30.45 -4.91 3.52
N ALA A 366 -29.94 -5.27 2.33
CA ALA A 366 -29.03 -6.39 2.18
C ALA A 366 -27.73 -6.20 2.97
N ASP A 367 -27.32 -7.23 3.70
CA ASP A 367 -26.10 -7.23 4.50
C ASP A 367 -24.88 -7.59 3.62
N VAL A 368 -24.36 -6.59 2.89
CA VAL A 368 -23.23 -6.74 1.97
C VAL A 368 -21.94 -6.35 2.69
N TYR A 369 -21.01 -7.32 2.80
CA TYR A 369 -19.73 -7.15 3.48
C TYR A 369 -19.85 -6.80 4.97
N ARG A 370 -20.88 -7.31 5.65
CA ARG A 370 -21.20 -6.90 7.03
C ARG A 370 -21.55 -5.42 7.04
N GLY A 371 -22.67 -5.07 6.43
CA GLY A 371 -23.25 -3.73 6.39
C GLY A 371 -24.33 -3.59 5.31
N THR A 372 -25.39 -2.87 5.61
CA THR A 372 -26.34 -2.39 4.59
C THR A 372 -25.77 -1.23 3.80
N ALA A 373 -26.36 -0.93 2.64
CA ALA A 373 -26.01 0.27 1.87
C ALA A 373 -26.10 1.55 2.72
N LEU A 374 -27.07 1.62 3.64
CA LEU A 374 -27.23 2.76 4.56
C LEU A 374 -26.08 2.83 5.57
N THR A 375 -25.64 1.70 6.13
CA THR A 375 -24.48 1.68 7.05
C THR A 375 -23.19 2.11 6.35
N TRP A 376 -22.99 1.71 5.09
CA TRP A 376 -21.82 2.12 4.30
C TRP A 376 -21.87 3.60 3.90
N ALA A 377 -23.05 4.11 3.51
CA ALA A 377 -23.23 5.55 3.28
C ALA A 377 -22.92 6.36 4.56
N ALA A 378 -23.35 5.87 5.72
CA ALA A 378 -23.10 6.52 6.99
C ALA A 378 -21.63 6.51 7.39
N ALA A 379 -20.93 5.39 7.27
CA ALA A 379 -19.50 5.28 7.54
C ALA A 379 -18.65 6.19 6.63
N CYS A 380 -19.10 6.42 5.39
CA CYS A 380 -18.43 7.29 4.42
C CYS A 380 -18.94 8.73 4.43
N GLY A 381 -19.83 9.13 5.35
CA GLY A 381 -20.34 10.50 5.47
C GLY A 381 -21.26 10.96 4.33
N GLN A 382 -21.84 10.05 3.56
CA GLN A 382 -22.62 10.35 2.36
C GLN A 382 -24.09 10.68 2.68
N ALA A 383 -24.34 11.87 3.21
CA ALA A 383 -25.67 12.30 3.68
C ALA A 383 -26.77 12.23 2.61
N LEU A 384 -26.48 12.62 1.36
CA LEU A 384 -27.46 12.57 0.27
C LEU A 384 -27.81 11.12 -0.13
N ALA A 385 -26.82 10.22 -0.17
CA ALA A 385 -27.10 8.81 -0.43
C ALA A 385 -27.87 8.17 0.72
N ALA A 386 -27.55 8.51 1.98
CA ALA A 386 -28.32 8.06 3.14
C ALA A 386 -29.78 8.53 3.06
N GLN A 387 -30.01 9.80 2.71
CA GLN A 387 -31.36 10.34 2.51
C GLN A 387 -32.12 9.60 1.40
N GLY A 388 -31.47 9.35 0.26
CA GLY A 388 -32.06 8.60 -0.86
C GLY A 388 -32.44 7.18 -0.46
N LEU A 389 -31.55 6.46 0.25
CA LEU A 389 -31.82 5.11 0.74
C LEU A 389 -33.00 5.06 1.70
N LEU A 390 -33.10 6.01 2.63
CA LEU A 390 -34.24 6.12 3.57
C LEU A 390 -35.55 6.41 2.83
N ALA A 391 -35.53 7.28 1.82
CA ALA A 391 -36.69 7.53 0.97
C ALA A 391 -37.12 6.30 0.16
N LEU A 392 -36.18 5.41 -0.15
CA LEU A 392 -36.41 4.11 -0.80
C LEU A 392 -36.78 2.99 0.19
N GLY A 393 -36.94 3.30 1.48
CA GLY A 393 -37.45 2.38 2.49
C GLY A 393 -36.38 1.62 3.29
N ALA A 394 -35.12 2.05 3.27
CA ALA A 394 -34.10 1.50 4.17
C ALA A 394 -34.51 1.67 5.64
N ASP A 395 -34.33 0.62 6.46
CA ASP A 395 -34.61 0.70 7.89
C ASP A 395 -33.50 1.47 8.63
N PRO A 396 -33.77 2.67 9.20
CA PRO A 396 -32.76 3.45 9.92
C PRO A 396 -32.25 2.74 11.18
N ASN A 397 -33.01 1.78 11.72
CA ASN A 397 -32.74 1.04 12.94
C ASN A 397 -32.23 -0.38 12.68
N ARG A 398 -31.93 -0.71 11.42
CA ARG A 398 -31.41 -2.03 11.06
C ARG A 398 -30.12 -2.32 11.82
N ARG A 399 -30.18 -3.32 12.70
CA ARG A 399 -29.01 -3.84 13.41
C ARG A 399 -28.28 -4.83 12.52
N GLY A 400 -26.98 -4.64 12.37
CA GLY A 400 -26.13 -5.48 11.54
C GLY A 400 -24.79 -5.78 12.19
N THR A 401 -23.92 -6.39 11.40
CA THR A 401 -22.49 -6.45 11.72
C THR A 401 -21.74 -5.44 10.86
N PHE A 402 -20.58 -4.95 11.32
CA PHE A 402 -19.71 -4.04 10.56
C PHE A 402 -18.24 -4.25 10.92
N GLY A 403 -17.35 -4.11 9.93
CA GLY A 403 -15.91 -4.24 10.13
C GLY A 403 -15.45 -5.65 10.51
N GLY A 404 -14.43 -5.75 11.37
CA GLY A 404 -13.82 -7.01 11.81
C GLY A 404 -14.58 -7.71 12.96
N PRO A 405 -14.14 -8.89 13.41
CA PRO A 405 -14.83 -9.68 14.45
C PRO A 405 -15.04 -8.96 15.79
N GLY A 406 -14.23 -7.94 16.09
CA GLY A 406 -14.32 -7.15 17.32
C GLY A 406 -14.70 -5.68 17.12
N HIS A 407 -15.39 -5.34 16.02
CA HIS A 407 -15.78 -3.95 15.75
C HIS A 407 -17.29 -3.71 15.89
N GLY A 408 -18.09 -4.04 14.87
CA GLY A 408 -19.53 -3.80 14.88
C GLY A 408 -20.33 -5.08 14.97
N GLU A 409 -20.98 -5.33 16.11
CA GLU A 409 -22.04 -6.32 16.23
C GLU A 409 -23.28 -5.66 16.83
N GLY A 410 -24.45 -5.84 16.21
CA GLY A 410 -25.68 -5.17 16.65
C GLY A 410 -25.69 -3.67 16.40
N VAL A 411 -24.82 -3.16 15.52
CA VAL A 411 -24.66 -1.73 15.23
C VAL A 411 -25.66 -1.26 14.18
N THR A 412 -25.98 0.04 14.19
CA THR A 412 -26.84 0.71 13.21
C THR A 412 -26.06 1.75 12.41
N ALA A 413 -26.67 2.30 11.36
CA ALA A 413 -26.07 3.40 10.60
C ALA A 413 -25.73 4.62 11.48
N LEU A 414 -26.51 4.86 12.55
CA LEU A 414 -26.29 5.98 13.47
C LEU A 414 -25.00 5.81 14.29
N HIS A 415 -24.65 4.59 14.69
CA HIS A 415 -23.38 4.29 15.37
C HIS A 415 -22.18 4.64 14.47
N LEU A 416 -22.24 4.26 13.19
CA LEU A 416 -21.16 4.52 12.24
C LEU A 416 -21.06 6.00 11.88
N ALA A 417 -22.19 6.69 11.70
CA ALA A 417 -22.21 8.14 11.51
C ALA A 417 -21.58 8.87 12.72
N ALA A 418 -21.86 8.38 13.94
CA ALA A 418 -21.31 8.92 15.18
C ALA A 418 -19.79 8.69 15.31
N GLN A 419 -19.30 7.47 15.04
CA GLN A 419 -17.86 7.15 15.05
C GLN A 419 -17.06 8.08 14.13
N HIS A 420 -17.61 8.42 12.96
CA HIS A 420 -16.95 9.27 11.97
C HIS A 420 -17.30 10.76 12.09
N GLY A 421 -18.08 11.17 13.10
CA GLY A 421 -18.45 12.57 13.30
C GLY A 421 -19.30 13.17 12.16
N SER A 422 -20.01 12.33 11.40
CA SER A 422 -20.75 12.72 10.21
C SER A 422 -22.08 13.39 10.56
N VAL A 423 -22.03 14.63 11.07
CA VAL A 423 -23.19 15.40 11.57
C VAL A 423 -24.35 15.43 10.56
N GLY A 424 -24.08 15.69 9.28
CA GLY A 424 -25.12 15.71 8.25
C GLY A 424 -25.84 14.37 8.07
N VAL A 425 -25.14 13.24 8.23
CA VAL A 425 -25.75 11.91 8.20
C VAL A 425 -26.58 11.68 9.47
N ILE A 426 -26.07 12.06 10.64
CA ILE A 426 -26.78 11.94 11.93
C ILE A 426 -28.12 12.66 11.85
N GLU A 427 -28.14 13.90 11.37
CA GLU A 427 -29.38 14.66 11.21
C GLU A 427 -30.38 13.97 10.27
N VAL A 428 -29.90 13.46 9.13
CA VAL A 428 -30.75 12.73 8.17
C VAL A 428 -31.36 11.48 8.81
N LEU A 429 -30.56 10.71 9.56
CA LEU A 429 -31.00 9.50 10.25
C LEU A 429 -32.02 9.81 11.35
N LEU A 430 -31.77 10.81 12.20
CA LEU A 430 -32.68 11.20 13.28
C LEU A 430 -34.03 11.70 12.73
N ARG A 431 -34.01 12.52 11.65
CA ARG A 431 -35.24 12.96 10.98
C ARG A 431 -36.04 11.81 10.40
N ALA A 432 -35.38 10.73 10.00
CA ALA A 432 -36.00 9.51 9.49
C ALA A 432 -36.42 8.52 10.58
N GLY A 433 -36.28 8.87 11.87
CA GLY A 433 -36.72 8.04 12.99
C GLY A 433 -35.69 7.01 13.46
N ALA A 434 -34.40 7.25 13.22
CA ALA A 434 -33.34 6.47 13.87
C ALA A 434 -33.41 6.64 15.40
N ASP A 435 -33.35 5.54 16.14
CA ASP A 435 -33.37 5.49 17.59
C ASP A 435 -31.92 5.60 18.14
N PRO A 436 -31.54 6.75 18.75
CA PRO A 436 -30.21 6.95 19.30
C PRO A 436 -29.93 6.10 20.54
N SER A 437 -30.94 5.45 21.13
CA SER A 437 -30.80 4.62 22.34
C SER A 437 -30.42 3.17 22.05
N ILE A 438 -30.40 2.75 20.78
CA ILE A 438 -29.98 1.40 20.39
C ILE A 438 -28.52 1.20 20.82
N ARG A 439 -28.27 0.09 21.53
CA ARG A 439 -26.93 -0.31 21.98
C ARG A 439 -26.34 -1.42 21.13
N ASP A 440 -25.05 -1.34 20.83
CA ASP A 440 -24.28 -2.41 20.20
C ASP A 440 -24.15 -3.64 21.11
N ASN A 441 -23.82 -4.80 20.54
CA ASN A 441 -23.74 -6.08 21.27
C ASN A 441 -22.39 -6.31 21.98
N LEU A 442 -21.30 -5.68 21.52
CA LEU A 442 -19.94 -5.98 21.99
C LEU A 442 -19.56 -5.19 23.24
N HIS A 443 -19.93 -3.91 23.25
CA HIS A 443 -19.58 -2.94 24.28
C HIS A 443 -20.81 -2.35 24.98
N GLY A 444 -22.01 -2.58 24.42
CA GLY A 444 -23.24 -2.02 24.97
C GLY A 444 -23.33 -0.50 24.82
N GLY A 445 -22.53 0.09 23.94
CA GLY A 445 -22.50 1.52 23.65
C GLY A 445 -23.63 1.91 22.70
N ASP A 446 -24.19 3.10 22.90
CA ASP A 446 -25.09 3.75 21.96
C ASP A 446 -24.32 4.70 21.02
N ALA A 447 -25.02 5.33 20.07
CA ALA A 447 -24.39 6.23 19.12
C ALA A 447 -23.64 7.41 19.80
N ALA A 448 -24.17 7.95 20.91
CA ALA A 448 -23.52 9.05 21.62
C ALA A 448 -22.21 8.60 22.29
N SER A 449 -22.18 7.40 22.87
CA SER A 449 -20.95 6.82 23.43
C SER A 449 -19.90 6.49 22.36
N TRP A 450 -20.32 6.09 21.16
CA TRP A 450 -19.43 5.90 20.03
C TRP A 450 -18.82 7.26 19.61
N ALA A 451 -19.63 8.31 19.49
CA ALA A 451 -19.10 9.66 19.24
C ALA A 451 -18.10 10.11 20.33
N GLU A 452 -18.36 9.79 21.59
CA GLU A 452 -17.43 10.09 22.70
C GLU A 452 -16.10 9.35 22.58
N GLU A 453 -16.13 8.02 22.39
CA GLU A 453 -14.93 7.17 22.28
C GLU A 453 -14.02 7.62 21.12
N PHE A 454 -14.62 8.01 20.00
CA PHE A 454 -13.88 8.48 18.82
C PHE A 454 -13.62 10.00 18.82
N GLY A 455 -13.90 10.71 19.92
CA GLY A 455 -13.59 12.14 20.08
C GLY A 455 -14.42 13.09 19.21
N GLN A 456 -15.60 12.66 18.76
CA GLN A 456 -16.48 13.40 17.85
C GLN A 456 -17.46 14.30 18.61
N GLN A 457 -16.96 15.41 19.15
CA GLN A 457 -17.74 16.29 20.04
C GLN A 457 -19.06 16.78 19.44
N ALA A 458 -19.05 17.29 18.20
CA ALA A 458 -20.26 17.82 17.57
C ALA A 458 -21.33 16.75 17.34
N ALA A 459 -20.92 15.52 16.98
CA ALA A 459 -21.83 14.39 16.86
C ALA A 459 -22.44 14.01 18.20
N ARG A 460 -21.62 13.95 19.26
CA ARG A 460 -22.08 13.67 20.63
C ARG A 460 -23.08 14.72 21.11
N GLU A 461 -22.80 16.00 20.89
CA GLU A 461 -23.71 17.08 21.28
C GLU A 461 -25.07 16.92 20.59
N LEU A 462 -25.08 16.68 19.28
CA LEU A 462 -26.31 16.44 18.50
C LEU A 462 -27.08 15.19 18.95
N LEU A 463 -26.41 14.13 19.38
CA LEU A 463 -27.06 12.89 19.81
C LEU A 463 -27.64 12.97 21.23
N ASN A 464 -27.26 13.99 22.01
CA ASN A 464 -27.75 14.20 23.38
C ASN A 464 -28.84 15.28 23.48
N THR A 465 -29.20 15.93 22.37
CA THR A 465 -30.36 16.85 22.28
C THR A 465 -31.63 16.08 22.00
#